data_AF-A0A957IBQ6-F1
#
_entry.id   AF-A0A957IBQ6-F1
#
_cell.length_a   1.000
_cell.length_b   1.000
_cell.length_c   1.000
_cell.angle_alpha   90.00
_cell.angle_beta   90.00
_cell.angle_gamma   90.00
#
_symmetry.space_group_name_H-M   'P 1'
#
loop_
_entity.id
_entity.type
_entity.pdbx_description
1 polymer ?
#
loop_
_entity_poly.entity_id
_entity_poly.type
_entity_poly.pdbx_seq_one_letter_code
_entity_poly.pdbx_strand_id
1 'polypeptide(L)'
;MASGSINFALDGNSQNAVLVYRPWSVRTLKVVVSVTAVNQNNFPALRLRTKRMADKDVTGITCGYADDNDDFVISWGGGHENGPCIQASDDGHVEGCVPLEAAATSNIFLNVHHRGPGVPETAVVTLEAYNENENNKVYASLNVTLQKPVVDASNIVQLHAATSGNWQTNAGTLLPTYDPRWHPDSDVTYVSSASIPLRVQQDEFTLRFLWGGEEIAMVEDKTRPSMLDPDFSADKYQPGGVHFELFHWDNEFFALRIWFSWLNIRIPDHIWKAAKHEVPDAERFDLLIRRKTGHIGLACTDLHWREMWGRCEDLDEPVTGYIGLTGGTLIRVGIEDIMNKKLPQNLPDNLVIKKKLPYDLLLEFVKREADAFANQDDNAKDVTLGPGNQAHVPTLNNVVFDPMLVGKDVRYE
;
A
#
# COMPACT_ATOMS: atom_id res chain seq x y z
N MET A 1 27.60 25.74 -23.96
CA MET A 1 27.49 24.32 -23.53
C MET A 1 26.05 24.09 -23.15
N ALA A 2 25.34 23.19 -23.84
CA ALA A 2 23.97 22.85 -23.45
C ALA A 2 24.02 22.01 -22.17
N SER A 3 23.53 22.58 -21.07
CA SER A 3 23.31 21.86 -19.81
C SER A 3 22.10 20.96 -19.99
N GLY A 4 22.20 19.69 -19.57
CA GLY A 4 21.01 18.85 -19.44
C GLY A 4 20.05 19.43 -18.40
N SER A 5 18.76 19.09 -18.49
CA SER A 5 17.73 19.49 -17.53
C SER A 5 16.91 18.29 -17.07
N ILE A 6 16.49 18.32 -15.80
CA ILE A 6 15.48 17.39 -15.27
C ILE A 6 14.14 18.11 -15.37
N ASN A 7 13.20 17.48 -16.04
CA ASN A 7 11.80 17.89 -16.04
C ASN A 7 11.04 17.04 -15.02
N PHE A 8 10.28 17.72 -14.16
CA PHE A 8 9.61 17.13 -13.02
C PHE A 8 8.15 17.59 -13.03
N ALA A 9 7.23 16.67 -13.32
CA ALA A 9 5.84 17.02 -13.61
C ALA A 9 4.86 15.97 -13.07
N LEU A 10 3.60 16.37 -12.92
CA LEU A 10 2.50 15.44 -12.63
C LEU A 10 2.15 14.66 -13.89
N ASP A 11 1.86 13.36 -13.77
CA ASP A 11 1.40 12.58 -14.92
C ASP A 11 0.13 13.18 -15.52
N GLY A 12 0.06 13.25 -16.85
CA GLY A 12 -1.07 13.82 -17.57
C GLY A 12 -1.27 15.34 -17.46
N ASN A 13 -0.43 16.09 -16.73
CA ASN A 13 -0.65 17.53 -16.52
C ASN A 13 0.65 18.37 -16.52
N SER A 14 0.88 19.14 -17.59
CA SER A 14 2.14 19.86 -17.83
C SER A 14 2.14 21.34 -17.44
N GLN A 15 0.98 21.95 -17.15
CA GLN A 15 0.89 23.41 -16.94
C GLN A 15 0.43 23.84 -15.54
N ASN A 16 -0.38 23.06 -14.83
CA ASN A 16 -0.74 23.30 -13.43
C ASN A 16 -0.84 21.94 -12.73
N ALA A 17 0.15 21.58 -11.91
CA ALA A 17 0.10 20.32 -11.15
C ALA A 17 -0.95 20.44 -10.04
N VAL A 18 -2.19 20.13 -10.36
CA VAL A 18 -3.32 20.12 -9.43
C VAL A 18 -3.74 18.68 -9.21
N LEU A 19 -3.92 18.29 -7.94
CA LEU A 19 -4.48 17.01 -7.54
C LEU A 19 -5.73 17.29 -6.71
N VAL A 20 -6.89 16.81 -7.16
CA VAL A 20 -8.10 16.79 -6.33
C VAL A 20 -7.93 15.70 -5.28
N TYR A 21 -7.79 16.10 -4.01
CA TYR A 21 -7.61 15.16 -2.91
C TYR A 21 -8.95 14.59 -2.43
N ARG A 22 -8.91 13.50 -1.67
CA ARG A 22 -10.09 12.91 -1.02
C ARG A 22 -10.04 13.22 0.47
N PRO A 23 -11.04 13.91 1.05
CA PRO A 23 -11.06 14.17 2.49
C PRO A 23 -11.04 12.88 3.30
N TRP A 24 -10.09 12.81 4.23
CA TRP A 24 -9.86 11.72 5.19
C TRP A 24 -9.62 10.37 4.51
N SER A 25 -8.81 10.42 3.46
CA SER A 25 -8.58 9.33 2.54
C SER A 25 -7.15 9.47 1.96
N VAL A 26 -6.66 8.42 1.31
CA VAL A 26 -5.36 8.37 0.62
C VAL A 26 -5.58 8.58 -0.87
N ARG A 27 -4.83 9.48 -1.51
CA ARG A 27 -4.81 9.62 -2.98
C ARG A 27 -3.41 9.37 -3.51
N THR A 28 -3.30 8.68 -4.63
CA THR A 28 -2.02 8.47 -5.31
C THR A 28 -1.62 9.74 -6.06
N LEU A 29 -0.43 10.24 -5.77
CA LEU A 29 0.23 11.29 -6.53
C LEU A 29 1.27 10.63 -7.45
N LYS A 30 0.95 10.56 -8.75
CA LYS A 30 1.83 10.01 -9.77
C LYS A 30 2.67 11.11 -10.43
N VAL A 31 3.98 11.01 -10.28
CA VAL A 31 4.94 11.99 -10.74
C VAL A 31 5.81 11.38 -11.83
N VAL A 32 6.01 12.13 -12.91
CA VAL A 32 6.88 11.76 -14.02
C VAL A 32 8.15 12.58 -13.94
N VAL A 33 9.28 11.89 -13.86
CA VAL A 33 10.61 12.50 -13.92
C VAL A 33 11.22 12.16 -15.27
N SER A 34 11.60 13.16 -16.05
CA SER A 34 12.21 12.97 -17.36
C SER A 34 13.52 13.73 -17.46
N VAL A 35 14.56 13.09 -18.01
CA VAL A 35 15.88 13.67 -18.14
C VAL A 35 16.12 14.08 -19.59
N THR A 36 16.19 15.39 -19.86
CA THR A 36 16.59 15.89 -21.18
C THR A 36 18.08 16.17 -21.16
N ALA A 37 18.90 15.19 -21.55
CA ALA A 37 20.35 15.36 -21.63
C ALA A 37 20.79 15.61 -23.08
N VAL A 38 21.54 16.69 -23.31
CA VAL A 38 22.13 17.03 -24.63
C VAL A 38 23.54 16.42 -24.78
N ASN A 39 24.14 15.91 -23.70
CA ASN A 39 25.42 15.20 -23.68
C ASN A 39 25.30 13.95 -22.79
N GLN A 40 26.06 12.89 -23.08
CA GLN A 40 26.05 11.54 -22.46
C GLN A 40 26.34 11.48 -20.94
N ASN A 41 26.26 12.59 -20.20
CA ASN A 41 26.51 12.60 -18.77
C ASN A 41 25.24 12.15 -18.02
N ASN A 42 25.40 11.13 -17.19
CA ASN A 42 24.37 10.74 -16.22
C ASN A 42 24.20 11.85 -15.17
N PHE A 43 22.96 12.08 -14.74
CA PHE A 43 22.70 12.91 -13.55
C PHE A 43 23.08 12.10 -12.30
N PRO A 44 23.48 12.74 -11.20
CA PRO A 44 23.81 12.02 -9.97
C PRO A 44 22.61 11.22 -9.46
N ALA A 45 22.85 10.30 -8.51
CA ALA A 45 21.78 9.65 -7.79
C ALA A 45 20.96 10.70 -7.05
N LEU A 46 19.67 10.81 -7.40
CA LEU A 46 18.76 11.80 -6.83
C LEU A 46 17.74 11.12 -5.94
N ARG A 47 17.46 11.80 -4.82
CA ARG A 47 16.37 11.50 -3.91
C ARG A 47 15.23 12.48 -4.09
N LEU A 48 14.05 12.05 -3.70
CA LEU A 48 12.84 12.83 -3.58
C LEU A 48 12.55 13.10 -2.11
N ARG A 49 12.07 14.30 -1.81
CA ARG A 49 11.51 14.67 -0.51
C ARG A 49 10.38 15.66 -0.67
N THR A 50 9.52 15.79 0.35
CA THR A 50 8.76 17.03 0.52
C THR A 50 9.68 18.12 1.05
N LYS A 51 9.37 19.38 0.76
CA LYS A 51 10.09 20.52 1.36
C LYS A 51 9.92 20.56 2.87
N ARG A 52 8.70 20.27 3.37
CA ARG A 52 8.40 20.10 4.79
C ARG A 52 8.57 18.62 5.16
N MET A 53 9.79 18.27 5.57
CA MET A 53 10.07 16.94 6.12
C MET A 53 9.58 16.81 7.56
N ALA A 54 9.26 15.58 7.96
CA ALA A 54 9.19 15.19 9.35
C ALA A 54 10.51 15.52 10.08
N ASP A 55 10.47 15.83 11.38
CA ASP A 55 11.69 16.13 12.14
C ASP A 55 12.67 14.94 12.09
N LYS A 56 13.98 15.22 11.95
CA LYS A 56 15.03 14.22 11.68
C LYS A 56 15.20 13.15 12.75
N ASP A 57 14.85 13.48 14.00
CA ASP A 57 14.84 12.48 15.04
C ASP A 57 13.75 11.45 14.80
N VAL A 58 12.75 11.76 13.93
CA VAL A 58 11.43 11.16 13.74
C VAL A 58 11.25 10.21 12.52
N THR A 59 12.21 9.98 11.61
CA THR A 59 12.05 8.97 10.54
C THR A 59 13.24 9.04 9.59
N GLY A 60 13.50 7.97 8.83
CA GLY A 60 14.22 8.12 7.56
C GLY A 60 13.51 9.12 6.62
N ILE A 61 14.02 9.31 5.40
CA ILE A 61 13.43 10.19 4.36
C ILE A 61 12.15 9.55 3.79
N THR A 62 11.28 9.03 4.64
CA THR A 62 10.22 8.06 4.30
C THR A 62 8.82 8.63 4.49
N CYS A 63 8.74 9.87 5.00
CA CYS A 63 7.51 10.67 5.08
C CYS A 63 7.82 12.16 5.27
N GLY A 64 6.83 12.98 4.92
CA GLY A 64 6.81 14.41 5.18
C GLY A 64 5.40 14.96 5.04
N TYR A 65 5.27 16.28 4.98
CA TYR A 65 3.98 16.95 4.94
C TYR A 65 3.87 17.86 3.71
N ALA A 66 2.62 18.20 3.37
CA ALA A 66 2.36 19.19 2.33
C ALA A 66 2.92 20.57 2.70
N ASP A 67 2.52 21.06 3.87
CA ASP A 67 2.83 22.38 4.40
C ASP A 67 2.88 22.36 5.94
N ASP A 68 3.00 23.54 6.56
CA ASP A 68 3.17 23.68 8.01
C ASP A 68 1.90 23.37 8.82
N ASN A 69 0.75 23.12 8.17
CA ASN A 69 -0.47 22.71 8.87
C ASN A 69 -0.49 21.22 9.20
N ASP A 70 0.40 20.43 8.58
CA ASP A 70 0.53 18.97 8.77
C ASP A 70 -0.79 18.18 8.49
N ASP A 71 -1.79 18.79 7.85
CA ASP A 71 -3.09 18.18 7.50
C ASP A 71 -2.97 17.05 6.48
N PHE A 72 -1.89 17.06 5.69
CA PHE A 72 -1.59 16.06 4.67
C PHE A 72 -0.23 15.44 4.91
N VAL A 73 -0.20 14.12 5.08
CA VAL A 73 1.01 13.32 5.13
C VAL A 73 1.32 12.80 3.73
N ILE A 74 2.57 12.98 3.31
CA ILE A 74 3.12 12.46 2.08
C ILE A 74 4.07 11.33 2.45
N SER A 75 3.77 10.12 2.02
CA SER A 75 4.65 8.97 2.21
C SER A 75 5.01 8.31 0.90
N TRP A 76 6.18 7.68 0.92
CA TRP A 76 6.64 6.75 -0.10
C TRP A 76 6.11 5.36 0.26
N GLY A 77 5.99 4.43 -0.70
CA GLY A 77 5.75 3.03 -0.38
C GLY A 77 4.58 2.40 -1.14
N GLY A 78 4.92 1.42 -1.97
CA GLY A 78 4.05 0.53 -2.74
C GLY A 78 4.83 -0.63 -3.41
N GLY A 79 5.69 -1.31 -2.65
CA GLY A 79 6.66 -2.33 -3.11
C GLY A 79 7.95 -1.72 -3.69
N HIS A 80 8.59 -2.42 -4.65
CA HIS A 80 9.72 -1.98 -5.52
C HIS A 80 9.47 -0.66 -6.32
N GLU A 81 8.83 0.32 -5.72
CA GLU A 81 8.97 1.72 -6.04
C GLU A 81 10.43 2.10 -5.77
N ASN A 82 10.98 3.12 -6.42
CA ASN A 82 12.35 3.57 -6.12
C ASN A 82 12.50 4.11 -4.67
N GLY A 83 11.53 3.92 -3.79
CA GLY A 83 11.42 4.54 -2.48
C GLY A 83 11.63 6.06 -2.59
N PRO A 84 12.43 6.67 -1.70
CA PRO A 84 12.81 8.06 -1.85
C PRO A 84 13.82 8.29 -2.98
N CYS A 85 14.29 7.31 -3.72
CA CYS A 85 15.14 7.49 -4.89
C CYS A 85 14.30 7.82 -6.14
N ILE A 86 14.88 8.53 -7.11
CA ILE A 86 14.25 8.74 -8.42
C ILE A 86 14.50 7.54 -9.35
N GLN A 87 15.63 6.86 -9.15
CA GLN A 87 15.96 5.59 -9.77
C GLN A 87 16.70 4.76 -8.71
N ALA A 88 16.23 3.54 -8.52
CA ALA A 88 16.81 2.56 -7.62
C ALA A 88 17.44 1.40 -8.41
N SER A 89 18.30 0.66 -7.74
CA SER A 89 18.77 -0.65 -8.21
C SER A 89 18.69 -1.66 -7.08
N ASP A 90 18.31 -2.88 -7.42
CA ASP A 90 18.30 -4.00 -6.48
C ASP A 90 19.68 -4.67 -6.48
N ASP A 91 20.43 -4.58 -5.38
CA ASP A 91 21.71 -5.29 -5.20
C ASP A 91 21.54 -6.65 -4.50
N GLY A 92 20.35 -7.24 -4.64
CA GLY A 92 20.00 -8.55 -4.10
C GLY A 92 19.40 -8.50 -2.69
N HIS A 93 19.58 -7.42 -1.92
CA HIS A 93 18.92 -7.28 -0.60
C HIS A 93 18.65 -5.84 -0.12
N VAL A 94 19.17 -4.79 -0.79
CA VAL A 94 18.93 -3.39 -0.41
C VAL A 94 18.69 -2.52 -1.65
N GLU A 95 17.57 -1.81 -1.68
CA GLU A 95 17.34 -0.78 -2.70
C GLU A 95 18.29 0.41 -2.48
N GLY A 96 19.12 0.71 -3.50
CA GLY A 96 20.03 1.85 -3.48
C GLY A 96 19.70 2.87 -4.57
N CYS A 97 19.84 4.17 -4.28
CA CYS A 97 19.67 5.21 -5.30
C CYS A 97 20.83 5.17 -6.31
N VAL A 98 20.52 5.12 -7.60
CA VAL A 98 21.52 5.12 -8.68
C VAL A 98 21.43 6.37 -9.57
N PRO A 99 22.53 6.72 -10.29
CA PRO A 99 22.53 7.82 -11.24
C PRO A 99 21.43 7.70 -12.31
N LEU A 100 20.81 8.83 -12.68
CA LEU A 100 19.81 8.84 -13.75
C LEU A 100 20.48 8.80 -15.13
N GLU A 101 20.02 7.87 -15.95
CA GLU A 101 20.48 7.76 -17.34
C GLU A 101 19.98 8.92 -18.21
N ALA A 102 20.77 9.29 -19.21
CA ALA A 102 20.37 10.27 -20.21
C ALA A 102 19.11 9.81 -20.98
N ALA A 103 18.16 10.72 -21.18
CA ALA A 103 16.88 10.41 -21.84
C ALA A 103 15.99 9.38 -21.10
N ALA A 104 16.31 9.05 -19.84
CA ALA A 104 15.45 8.20 -19.02
C ALA A 104 14.17 8.91 -18.58
N THR A 105 13.14 8.10 -18.36
CA THR A 105 11.88 8.51 -17.72
C THR A 105 11.58 7.57 -16.57
N SER A 106 11.31 8.13 -15.39
CA SER A 106 10.89 7.39 -14.19
C SER A 106 9.50 7.83 -13.77
N ASN A 107 8.68 6.88 -13.32
CA ASN A 107 7.43 7.16 -12.61
C ASN A 107 7.67 6.99 -11.11
N ILE A 108 7.21 7.95 -10.32
CA ILE A 108 7.22 7.88 -8.86
C ILE A 108 5.79 7.98 -8.38
N PHE A 109 5.41 7.13 -7.44
CA PHE A 109 4.09 7.13 -6.82
C PHE A 109 4.26 7.52 -5.36
N LEU A 110 3.39 8.42 -4.89
CA LEU A 110 3.38 8.90 -3.52
C LEU A 110 1.98 8.79 -2.97
N ASN A 111 1.86 8.46 -1.69
CA ASN A 111 0.59 8.45 -0.99
C ASN A 111 0.35 9.84 -0.39
N VAL A 112 -0.73 10.49 -0.78
CA VAL A 112 -1.22 11.75 -0.20
C VAL A 112 -2.36 11.42 0.75
N HIS A 113 -2.08 11.39 2.05
CA HIS A 113 -3.05 11.03 3.08
C HIS A 113 -3.55 12.28 3.80
N HIS A 114 -4.83 12.60 3.65
CA HIS A 114 -5.48 13.65 4.44
C HIS A 114 -5.80 13.13 5.84
N ARG A 115 -5.15 13.69 6.87
CA ARG A 115 -5.35 13.33 8.29
C ARG A 115 -5.82 14.49 9.15
N GLY A 116 -5.81 15.70 8.58
CA GLY A 116 -6.28 16.91 9.23
C GLY A 116 -7.72 16.79 9.74
N PRO A 117 -8.07 17.40 10.88
CA PRO A 117 -9.45 17.47 11.35
C PRO A 117 -10.30 18.40 10.46
N GLY A 118 -9.69 19.36 9.77
CA GLY A 118 -10.34 20.25 8.80
C GLY A 118 -10.37 19.67 7.40
N VAL A 119 -11.06 20.33 6.47
CA VAL A 119 -11.01 19.99 5.02
C VAL A 119 -10.63 21.27 4.26
N PRO A 120 -9.32 21.57 4.14
CA PRO A 120 -8.85 22.84 3.61
C PRO A 120 -9.20 22.99 2.13
N GLU A 121 -9.62 24.17 1.70
CA GLU A 121 -9.98 24.43 0.29
C GLU A 121 -8.79 24.14 -0.65
N THR A 122 -7.59 24.53 -0.21
CA THR A 122 -6.34 24.27 -0.93
C THR A 122 -5.19 24.03 0.05
N ALA A 123 -4.27 23.15 -0.33
CA ALA A 123 -2.94 23.03 0.27
C ALA A 123 -1.89 22.90 -0.84
N VAL A 124 -0.60 23.10 -0.54
CA VAL A 124 0.46 22.97 -1.56
C VAL A 124 1.55 22.04 -1.07
N VAL A 125 1.73 20.91 -1.75
CA VAL A 125 2.89 20.04 -1.56
C VAL A 125 4.02 20.56 -2.44
N THR A 126 5.18 20.82 -1.87
CA THR A 126 6.40 21.06 -2.66
C THR A 126 7.28 19.81 -2.62
N LEU A 127 7.46 19.16 -3.76
CA LEU A 127 8.37 18.04 -3.93
C LEU A 127 9.73 18.54 -4.45
N GLU A 128 10.82 18.01 -3.92
CA GLU A 128 12.19 18.37 -4.30
C GLU A 128 12.99 17.13 -4.69
N ALA A 129 13.56 17.15 -5.90
CA ALA A 129 14.59 16.22 -6.33
C ALA A 129 15.96 16.77 -5.91
N TYR A 130 16.69 16.07 -5.03
CA TYR A 130 17.92 16.56 -4.43
C TYR A 130 19.03 15.50 -4.38
N ASN A 131 20.28 15.96 -4.33
CA ASN A 131 21.45 15.10 -4.12
C ASN A 131 21.96 15.27 -2.69
N GLU A 132 21.87 14.21 -1.87
CA GLU A 132 22.34 14.22 -0.48
C GLU A 132 23.86 14.44 -0.37
N ASN A 133 24.64 13.93 -1.34
CA ASN A 133 26.10 14.01 -1.37
C ASN A 133 26.63 15.40 -1.75
N GLU A 134 25.76 16.27 -2.27
CA GLU A 134 26.09 17.65 -2.66
C GLU A 134 25.42 18.66 -1.70
N ASN A 135 25.52 18.42 -0.39
CA ASN A 135 24.92 19.29 0.64
C ASN A 135 23.42 19.53 0.40
N ASN A 136 22.69 18.48 0.02
CA ASN A 136 21.27 18.54 -0.31
C ASN A 136 20.89 19.51 -1.43
N LYS A 137 21.77 19.73 -2.42
CA LYS A 137 21.49 20.56 -3.59
C LYS A 137 20.24 20.04 -4.32
N VAL A 138 19.28 20.94 -4.52
CA VAL A 138 18.04 20.69 -5.25
C VAL A 138 18.28 20.87 -6.75
N TYR A 139 17.90 19.86 -7.53
CA TYR A 139 18.04 19.83 -8.99
C TYR A 139 16.72 20.18 -9.71
N ALA A 140 15.59 19.85 -9.11
CA ALA A 140 14.25 20.19 -9.60
C ALA A 140 13.26 20.26 -8.44
N SER A 141 12.19 21.04 -8.63
CA SER A 141 11.08 21.12 -7.67
C SER A 141 9.75 21.09 -8.42
N LEU A 142 8.74 20.50 -7.79
CA LEU A 142 7.37 20.45 -8.28
C LEU A 142 6.44 20.92 -7.17
N ASN A 143 5.69 21.98 -7.44
CA ASN A 143 4.61 22.43 -6.57
C ASN A 143 3.31 21.78 -7.05
N VAL A 144 2.71 20.97 -6.19
CA VAL A 144 1.41 20.34 -6.43
C VAL A 144 0.36 21.03 -5.57
N THR A 145 -0.66 21.61 -6.20
CA THR A 145 -1.81 22.15 -5.47
C THR A 145 -2.78 21.02 -5.16
N LEU A 146 -2.98 20.73 -3.88
CA LEU A 146 -4.02 19.84 -3.40
C LEU A 146 -5.32 20.65 -3.32
N GLN A 147 -6.31 20.28 -4.14
CA GLN A 147 -7.57 20.99 -4.21
C GLN A 147 -8.69 20.14 -3.59
N LYS A 148 -9.53 20.79 -2.78
CA LYS A 148 -10.73 20.17 -2.22
C LYS A 148 -11.72 19.80 -3.34
N PRO A 149 -12.40 18.64 -3.26
CA PRO A 149 -13.45 18.30 -4.21
C PRO A 149 -14.67 19.22 -4.04
N VAL A 150 -15.45 19.38 -5.11
CA VAL A 150 -16.68 20.20 -5.09
C VAL A 150 -17.82 19.43 -4.40
N VAL A 151 -17.70 19.28 -3.09
CA VAL A 151 -18.66 18.58 -2.24
C VAL A 151 -18.62 19.18 -0.83
N ASP A 152 -19.77 19.14 -0.14
CA ASP A 152 -19.81 19.44 1.27
C ASP A 152 -19.25 18.26 2.07
N ALA A 153 -18.10 18.49 2.71
CA ALA A 153 -17.36 17.45 3.40
C ALA A 153 -18.12 16.84 4.58
N SER A 154 -19.07 17.57 5.20
CA SER A 154 -19.89 17.00 6.28
C SER A 154 -20.85 15.90 5.81
N ASN A 155 -21.10 15.82 4.50
CA ASN A 155 -21.96 14.79 3.92
C ASN A 155 -21.18 13.56 3.45
N ILE A 156 -19.84 13.54 3.56
CA ILE A 156 -19.03 12.39 3.14
C ILE A 156 -19.15 11.27 4.18
N VAL A 157 -19.48 10.06 3.70
CA VAL A 157 -19.48 8.84 4.52
C VAL A 157 -18.05 8.45 4.85
N GLN A 158 -17.77 8.23 6.13
CA GLN A 158 -16.47 7.82 6.64
C GLN A 158 -16.63 6.69 7.64
N LEU A 159 -15.65 5.80 7.67
CA LEU A 159 -15.47 4.87 8.76
C LEU A 159 -14.63 5.55 9.86
N HIS A 160 -15.27 6.00 10.92
CA HIS A 160 -14.62 6.75 12.01
C HIS A 160 -14.51 5.88 13.26
N ALA A 161 -13.50 6.14 14.08
CA ALA A 161 -13.33 5.48 15.36
C ALA A 161 -14.48 5.89 16.30
N ALA A 162 -15.28 4.92 16.75
CA ALA A 162 -16.33 5.10 17.74
C ALA A 162 -15.76 5.01 19.17
N THR A 163 -14.90 4.01 19.38
CA THR A 163 -14.10 3.79 20.59
C THR A 163 -12.76 3.18 20.18
N SER A 164 -11.83 3.01 21.13
CA SER A 164 -10.58 2.30 20.85
C SER A 164 -10.87 0.92 20.23
N GLY A 165 -10.19 0.60 19.14
CA GLY A 165 -10.35 -0.66 18.40
C GLY A 165 -11.73 -0.87 17.76
N ASN A 166 -12.58 0.15 17.65
CA ASN A 166 -13.90 0.00 17.02
C ASN A 166 -14.20 1.16 16.09
N TRP A 167 -14.60 0.85 14.85
CA TRP A 167 -15.01 1.83 13.86
C TRP A 167 -16.42 1.59 13.36
N GLN A 168 -17.10 2.67 12.99
CA GLN A 168 -18.43 2.64 12.41
C GLN A 168 -18.59 3.75 11.38
N THR A 169 -19.62 3.66 10.55
CA THR A 169 -19.94 4.71 9.59
C THR A 169 -20.55 5.92 10.29
N ASN A 170 -20.19 7.13 9.84
CA ASN A 170 -20.83 8.38 10.28
C ASN A 170 -22.20 8.58 9.60
N ALA A 171 -22.88 9.69 9.90
CA ALA A 171 -24.17 10.05 9.32
C ALA A 171 -24.08 10.68 7.90
N GLY A 172 -22.93 10.59 7.23
CA GLY A 172 -22.78 11.07 5.86
C GLY A 172 -23.70 10.34 4.89
N THR A 173 -23.92 10.94 3.72
CA THR A 173 -24.78 10.38 2.67
C THR A 173 -24.11 10.31 1.30
N LEU A 174 -22.85 10.71 1.18
CA LEU A 174 -22.09 10.74 -0.06
C LEU A 174 -20.86 9.84 0.05
N LEU A 175 -20.69 8.93 -0.90
CA LEU A 175 -19.47 8.15 -1.05
C LEU A 175 -18.70 8.62 -2.28
N PRO A 176 -17.36 8.67 -2.23
CA PRO A 176 -16.56 8.82 -3.43
C PRO A 176 -16.75 7.59 -4.34
N THR A 177 -16.72 7.78 -5.65
CA THR A 177 -16.62 6.66 -6.60
C THR A 177 -15.30 5.93 -6.42
N TYR A 178 -15.32 4.60 -6.54
CA TYR A 178 -14.12 3.78 -6.40
C TYR A 178 -13.04 4.20 -7.38
N ASP A 179 -11.80 4.22 -6.92
CA ASP A 179 -10.63 4.70 -7.66
C ASP A 179 -9.43 3.75 -7.51
N PRO A 180 -8.97 3.11 -8.60
CA PRO A 180 -7.75 2.29 -8.61
C PRO A 180 -6.54 3.11 -8.18
N ARG A 181 -5.64 2.52 -7.39
CA ARG A 181 -4.45 3.23 -6.89
C ARG A 181 -3.48 3.60 -8.01
N TRP A 182 -3.23 2.69 -8.94
CA TRP A 182 -2.18 2.84 -9.97
C TRP A 182 -2.64 3.62 -11.21
N HIS A 183 -3.97 3.77 -11.34
CA HIS A 183 -4.61 4.48 -12.43
C HIS A 183 -5.71 5.40 -11.88
N PRO A 184 -5.34 6.36 -11.01
CA PRO A 184 -6.33 7.19 -10.36
C PRO A 184 -6.98 8.14 -11.38
N ASP A 185 -8.29 8.34 -11.24
CA ASP A 185 -9.01 9.36 -12.00
C ASP A 185 -8.57 10.76 -11.55
N SER A 186 -8.50 11.71 -12.49
CA SER A 186 -8.09 13.10 -12.23
C SER A 186 -9.04 13.81 -11.25
N ASP A 187 -10.33 13.50 -11.35
CA ASP A 187 -11.38 14.07 -10.52
C ASP A 187 -11.88 13.06 -9.47
N VAL A 188 -12.50 13.56 -8.41
CA VAL A 188 -13.20 12.75 -7.42
C VAL A 188 -14.69 13.04 -7.52
N THR A 189 -15.47 12.04 -7.89
CA THR A 189 -16.93 12.18 -7.95
C THR A 189 -17.58 11.53 -6.73
N TYR A 190 -18.71 12.08 -6.30
CA TYR A 190 -19.44 11.61 -5.12
C TYR A 190 -20.86 11.22 -5.51
N VAL A 191 -21.32 10.09 -4.98
CA VAL A 191 -22.64 9.54 -5.24
C VAL A 191 -23.39 9.37 -3.93
N SER A 192 -24.70 9.64 -3.96
CA SER A 192 -25.56 9.39 -2.80
C SER A 192 -25.57 7.91 -2.43
N SER A 193 -25.48 7.64 -1.14
CA SER A 193 -25.51 6.31 -0.58
C SER A 193 -26.58 6.21 0.51
N ALA A 194 -27.23 5.04 0.57
CA ALA A 194 -27.98 4.64 1.74
C ALA A 194 -27.04 4.39 2.93
N SER A 195 -27.64 4.25 4.12
CA SER A 195 -26.94 3.86 5.35
C SER A 195 -26.17 2.56 5.14
N ILE A 196 -24.93 2.52 5.61
CA ILE A 196 -24.02 1.39 5.46
C ILE A 196 -23.84 0.75 6.85
N PRO A 197 -24.41 -0.44 7.11
CA PRO A 197 -24.35 -1.10 8.41
C PRO A 197 -23.00 -1.82 8.65
N LEU A 198 -21.90 -1.22 8.18
CA LEU A 198 -20.55 -1.74 8.36
C LEU A 198 -19.96 -1.25 9.69
N ARG A 199 -19.37 -2.18 10.43
CA ARG A 199 -18.53 -1.91 11.60
C ARG A 199 -17.24 -2.68 11.48
N VAL A 200 -16.18 -2.15 12.09
CA VAL A 200 -14.89 -2.83 12.21
C VAL A 200 -14.53 -2.93 13.67
N GLN A 201 -14.08 -4.12 14.07
CA GLN A 201 -13.58 -4.39 15.42
C GLN A 201 -12.14 -4.86 15.32
N GLN A 202 -11.28 -4.33 16.15
CA GLN A 202 -9.89 -4.72 16.26
C GLN A 202 -9.65 -5.41 17.60
N ASP A 203 -9.04 -6.59 17.53
CA ASP A 203 -8.32 -7.20 18.64
C ASP A 203 -6.80 -7.09 18.39
N GLU A 204 -5.98 -7.66 19.28
CA GLU A 204 -4.52 -7.48 19.28
C GLU A 204 -3.86 -7.82 17.93
N PHE A 205 -4.40 -8.77 17.17
CA PHE A 205 -3.82 -9.23 15.90
C PHE A 205 -4.84 -9.37 14.77
N THR A 206 -6.08 -8.94 14.96
CA THR A 206 -7.15 -9.17 13.99
C THR A 206 -8.03 -7.95 13.82
N LEU A 207 -8.36 -7.64 12.57
CA LEU A 207 -9.49 -6.80 12.21
C LEU A 207 -10.65 -7.68 11.78
N ARG A 208 -11.83 -7.48 12.36
CA ARG A 208 -13.08 -8.15 12.00
C ARG A 208 -14.04 -7.15 11.37
N PHE A 209 -14.56 -7.49 10.21
CA PHE A 209 -15.48 -6.65 9.45
C PHE A 209 -16.90 -7.20 9.60
N LEU A 210 -17.79 -6.40 10.17
CA LEU A 210 -19.15 -6.80 10.52
C LEU A 210 -20.16 -6.06 9.65
N TRP A 211 -21.07 -6.79 9.01
CA TRP A 211 -22.20 -6.23 8.26
C TRP A 211 -23.52 -6.56 8.96
N GLY A 212 -24.19 -5.54 9.49
CA GLY A 212 -25.44 -5.76 10.25
C GLY A 212 -25.25 -6.60 11.54
N GLY A 213 -24.01 -6.83 11.97
CA GLY A 213 -23.68 -7.67 13.12
C GLY A 213 -23.03 -9.01 12.77
N GLU A 214 -23.12 -9.45 11.51
CA GLU A 214 -22.50 -10.70 11.04
C GLU A 214 -21.09 -10.44 10.51
N GLU A 215 -20.15 -11.32 10.81
CA GLU A 215 -18.78 -11.24 10.29
C GLU A 215 -18.73 -11.61 8.80
N ILE A 216 -18.23 -10.69 7.97
CA ILE A 216 -18.15 -10.86 6.52
C ILE A 216 -16.71 -11.02 6.02
N ALA A 217 -15.73 -10.54 6.80
CA ALA A 217 -14.32 -10.72 6.55
C ALA A 217 -13.51 -10.54 7.83
N MET A 218 -12.26 -10.99 7.78
CA MET A 218 -11.24 -10.63 8.75
C MET A 218 -9.88 -10.37 8.09
N VAL A 219 -9.02 -9.60 8.75
CA VAL A 219 -7.60 -9.48 8.40
C VAL A 219 -6.78 -9.81 9.63
N GLU A 220 -5.88 -10.77 9.51
CA GLU A 220 -4.95 -11.16 10.56
C GLU A 220 -3.57 -10.55 10.31
N ASP A 221 -3.02 -9.90 11.33
CA ASP A 221 -1.68 -9.37 11.32
C ASP A 221 -0.69 -10.41 11.84
N LYS A 222 0.29 -10.77 11.01
CA LYS A 222 1.36 -11.72 11.32
C LYS A 222 2.72 -11.03 11.46
N THR A 223 2.75 -9.69 11.49
CA THR A 223 3.99 -8.94 11.73
C THR A 223 4.40 -9.01 13.20
N ARG A 224 5.67 -8.68 13.47
CA ARG A 224 6.21 -8.59 14.83
C ARG A 224 7.23 -7.45 14.90
N PRO A 225 7.00 -6.41 15.73
CA PRO A 225 5.75 -6.15 16.47
C PRO A 225 4.54 -6.05 15.52
N SER A 226 3.34 -6.29 16.05
CA SER A 226 2.11 -6.18 15.28
C SER A 226 1.85 -4.72 14.90
N MET A 227 1.47 -4.49 13.65
CA MET A 227 0.92 -3.23 13.15
C MET A 227 -0.44 -2.89 13.78
N LEU A 228 -1.15 -3.90 14.29
CA LEU A 228 -2.41 -3.75 15.02
C LEU A 228 -2.21 -3.57 16.52
N ASP A 229 -0.98 -3.56 17.04
CA ASP A 229 -0.75 -3.27 18.44
C ASP A 229 -1.11 -1.79 18.75
N PRO A 230 -2.10 -1.52 19.62
CA PRO A 230 -2.48 -0.15 19.96
C PRO A 230 -1.36 0.64 20.65
N ASP A 231 -0.43 -0.03 21.35
CA ASP A 231 0.73 0.61 21.97
C ASP A 231 1.81 0.94 20.93
N PHE A 232 1.85 0.21 19.81
CA PHE A 232 2.67 0.55 18.65
C PHE A 232 2.18 1.82 17.94
N SER A 233 0.90 2.19 18.12
CA SER A 233 0.27 3.37 17.51
C SER A 233 0.45 4.68 18.31
N ALA A 234 0.90 4.61 19.57
CA ALA A 234 0.69 5.69 20.54
C ALA A 234 1.81 6.74 20.63
N ASP A 235 3.05 6.46 20.23
CA ASP A 235 4.09 7.49 20.33
C ASP A 235 5.19 7.41 19.25
N LYS A 236 5.09 8.41 18.37
CA LYS A 236 6.09 8.97 17.45
C LYS A 236 6.32 8.14 16.16
N TYR A 237 6.56 8.86 15.05
CA TYR A 237 7.10 8.34 13.77
C TYR A 237 6.11 7.79 12.69
N GLN A 238 5.04 8.55 12.35
CA GLN A 238 4.40 8.74 10.99
C GLN A 238 3.94 7.54 10.12
N PRO A 239 2.96 7.74 9.20
CA PRO A 239 1.70 6.97 9.17
C PRO A 239 1.94 5.45 9.32
N GLY A 240 2.02 5.01 10.57
CA GLY A 240 1.78 3.64 10.99
C GLY A 240 0.37 3.59 11.54
N GLY A 241 -0.49 2.81 10.90
CA GLY A 241 -1.86 2.65 11.33
C GLY A 241 -2.74 2.10 10.22
N VAL A 242 -3.75 1.35 10.63
CA VAL A 242 -4.81 0.91 9.73
C VAL A 242 -5.63 2.12 9.31
N HIS A 243 -5.88 2.26 8.02
CA HIS A 243 -6.78 3.27 7.49
C HIS A 243 -7.85 2.62 6.61
N PHE A 244 -9.08 3.12 6.70
CA PHE A 244 -10.22 2.56 6.00
C PHE A 244 -10.85 3.60 5.09
N GLU A 245 -11.17 3.20 3.88
CA GLU A 245 -11.89 4.03 2.91
C GLU A 245 -13.09 3.29 2.38
N LEU A 246 -14.20 4.00 2.22
CA LEU A 246 -15.43 3.47 1.64
C LEU A 246 -15.69 4.14 0.30
N PHE A 247 -16.03 3.32 -0.69
CA PHE A 247 -16.31 3.76 -2.05
C PHE A 247 -17.65 3.25 -2.54
N HIS A 248 -18.31 4.09 -3.33
CA HIS A 248 -19.33 3.65 -4.26
C HIS A 248 -18.64 2.91 -5.41
N TRP A 249 -18.88 1.60 -5.52
CA TRP A 249 -18.49 0.85 -6.70
C TRP A 249 -19.56 1.02 -7.79
N ASP A 250 -20.75 0.47 -7.54
CA ASP A 250 -21.93 0.56 -8.38
C ASP A 250 -23.23 0.50 -7.54
N ASN A 251 -24.36 0.22 -8.18
CA ASN A 251 -25.66 0.10 -7.52
C ASN A 251 -25.82 -1.14 -6.62
N GLU A 252 -24.98 -2.16 -6.78
CA GLU A 252 -25.07 -3.44 -6.07
C GLU A 252 -23.98 -3.59 -5.00
N PHE A 253 -22.87 -2.87 -5.13
CA PHE A 253 -21.67 -3.04 -4.32
C PHE A 253 -21.11 -1.72 -3.75
N PHE A 254 -20.47 -1.86 -2.59
CA PHE A 254 -19.51 -0.91 -2.03
C PHE A 254 -18.11 -1.53 -2.09
N ALA A 255 -17.07 -0.71 -2.22
CA ALA A 255 -15.71 -1.17 -1.97
C ALA A 255 -15.21 -0.61 -0.64
N LEU A 256 -14.70 -1.49 0.21
CA LEU A 256 -13.96 -1.14 1.42
C LEU A 256 -12.48 -1.34 1.13
N ARG A 257 -11.70 -0.26 1.14
CA ARG A 257 -10.23 -0.32 1.07
C ARG A 257 -9.65 -0.23 2.46
N ILE A 258 -8.70 -1.10 2.74
CA ILE A 258 -8.01 -1.20 4.03
C ILE A 258 -6.53 -1.01 3.75
N TRP A 259 -5.94 0.05 4.29
CA TRP A 259 -4.52 0.36 4.17
C TRP A 259 -3.77 -0.06 5.42
N PHE A 260 -2.60 -0.63 5.20
CA PHE A 260 -1.59 -0.97 6.19
C PHE A 260 -0.30 -0.27 5.79
N SER A 261 -0.14 0.96 6.27
CA SER A 261 1.09 1.72 6.04
C SER A 261 2.13 1.33 7.09
N TRP A 262 3.29 0.82 6.66
CA TRP A 262 4.46 0.68 7.51
C TRP A 262 5.52 1.68 7.09
N LEU A 263 6.09 2.40 8.07
CA LEU A 263 7.25 3.27 7.83
C LEU A 263 8.51 2.80 8.54
N ASN A 264 8.47 1.68 9.26
CA ASN A 264 9.37 1.55 10.40
C ASN A 264 10.70 0.86 10.10
N ILE A 265 11.75 1.68 10.14
CA ILE A 265 13.19 1.39 10.23
C ILE A 265 13.64 0.66 11.51
N ARG A 266 12.73 0.31 12.43
CA ARG A 266 13.03 -0.44 13.67
C ARG A 266 12.97 -1.96 13.53
N ILE A 267 12.95 -2.49 12.31
CA ILE A 267 13.25 -3.91 12.15
C ILE A 267 14.72 -4.08 12.58
N PRO A 268 15.00 -4.75 13.71
CA PRO A 268 16.27 -4.62 14.40
C PRO A 268 17.44 -4.92 13.47
N ASP A 269 18.44 -4.05 13.50
CA ASP A 269 19.66 -4.04 12.67
C ASP A 269 20.52 -5.31 12.79
N HIS A 270 20.10 -6.29 13.59
CA HIS A 270 21.00 -7.30 14.10
C HIS A 270 20.90 -8.69 13.49
N ILE A 271 19.87 -9.07 12.71
CA ILE A 271 19.86 -10.44 12.14
C ILE A 271 19.26 -10.54 10.72
N TRP A 272 18.34 -9.67 10.28
CA TRP A 272 17.61 -9.90 9.01
C TRP A 272 17.73 -8.73 8.03
N LYS A 273 18.60 -8.89 7.02
CA LYS A 273 18.76 -7.93 5.90
C LYS A 273 17.51 -7.79 5.03
N ALA A 274 16.67 -8.83 4.95
CA ALA A 274 15.45 -8.86 4.13
C ALA A 274 14.42 -7.78 4.51
N ALA A 275 14.47 -7.29 5.74
CA ALA A 275 13.56 -6.27 6.27
C ALA A 275 13.88 -4.82 5.83
N LYS A 276 15.02 -4.58 5.18
CA LYS A 276 15.39 -3.24 4.67
C LYS A 276 14.93 -3.00 3.23
N HIS A 277 14.36 -4.02 2.59
CA HIS A 277 14.13 -4.01 1.15
C HIS A 277 13.02 -3.03 0.72
N GLU A 278 12.00 -2.80 1.54
CA GLU A 278 10.77 -2.10 1.11
C GLU A 278 10.21 -1.15 2.18
N VAL A 279 11.06 -0.56 3.04
CA VAL A 279 10.57 0.38 4.06
C VAL A 279 10.87 1.81 3.62
N PRO A 280 9.85 2.67 3.43
CA PRO A 280 8.43 2.49 3.77
C PRO A 280 7.62 1.75 2.70
N ASP A 281 6.53 1.10 3.12
CA ASP A 281 5.53 0.53 2.21
C ASP A 281 4.11 0.80 2.69
N ALA A 282 3.16 0.64 1.78
CA ALA A 282 1.76 0.63 2.09
C ALA A 282 1.09 -0.55 1.40
N GLU A 283 0.72 -1.54 2.22
CA GLU A 283 -0.08 -2.66 1.77
C GLU A 283 -1.55 -2.33 1.85
N ARG A 284 -2.36 -2.97 1.01
CA ARG A 284 -3.81 -2.82 1.10
C ARG A 284 -4.59 -4.04 0.65
N PHE A 285 -5.83 -4.07 1.13
CA PHE A 285 -6.88 -4.94 0.65
C PHE A 285 -8.06 -4.10 0.17
N ASP A 286 -8.67 -4.49 -0.95
CA ASP A 286 -9.97 -3.95 -1.36
C ASP A 286 -11.00 -5.08 -1.27
N LEU A 287 -12.12 -4.86 -0.58
CA LEU A 287 -13.21 -5.82 -0.42
C LEU A 287 -14.48 -5.26 -1.09
N LEU A 288 -15.02 -5.98 -2.07
CA LEU A 288 -16.23 -5.60 -2.79
C LEU A 288 -17.48 -6.22 -2.14
N ILE A 289 -18.16 -5.42 -1.33
CA ILE A 289 -19.25 -5.83 -0.43
C ILE A 289 -20.61 -5.57 -1.09
N ARG A 290 -21.45 -6.61 -1.24
CA ARG A 290 -22.83 -6.49 -1.71
C ARG A 290 -23.66 -5.68 -0.73
N ARG A 291 -24.24 -4.58 -1.20
CA ARG A 291 -25.06 -3.64 -0.41
C ARG A 291 -26.24 -4.30 0.30
N LYS A 292 -26.84 -5.31 -0.33
CA LYS A 292 -28.04 -5.97 0.20
C LYS A 292 -27.73 -6.97 1.31
N THR A 293 -26.61 -7.69 1.21
CA THR A 293 -26.34 -8.87 2.03
C THR A 293 -25.07 -8.80 2.86
N GLY A 294 -24.16 -7.86 2.58
CA GLY A 294 -22.84 -7.82 3.19
C GLY A 294 -21.85 -8.84 2.61
N HIS A 295 -22.29 -9.70 1.69
CA HIS A 295 -21.44 -10.71 1.09
C HIS A 295 -20.33 -10.07 0.24
N ILE A 296 -19.09 -10.56 0.36
CA ILE A 296 -17.94 -10.07 -0.41
C ILE A 296 -17.86 -10.84 -1.72
N GLY A 297 -18.16 -10.19 -2.85
CA GLY A 297 -18.13 -10.85 -4.16
C GLY A 297 -16.71 -10.95 -4.73
N LEU A 298 -15.92 -9.89 -4.56
CA LEU A 298 -14.54 -9.78 -5.02
C LEU A 298 -13.65 -9.25 -3.90
N ALA A 299 -12.39 -9.66 -3.91
CA ALA A 299 -11.36 -9.11 -3.03
C ALA A 299 -10.06 -8.90 -3.81
N CYS A 300 -9.28 -7.91 -3.38
CA CYS A 300 -8.03 -7.51 -4.02
C CYS A 300 -6.91 -7.43 -2.99
N THR A 301 -5.69 -7.76 -3.40
CA THR A 301 -4.46 -7.26 -2.76
C THR A 301 -3.71 -6.34 -3.71
N ASP A 302 -2.83 -5.52 -3.15
CA ASP A 302 -2.02 -4.58 -3.93
C ASP A 302 -0.55 -4.95 -3.95
N LEU A 303 -0.29 -6.12 -4.53
CA LEU A 303 1.05 -6.67 -4.55
C LEU A 303 1.82 -6.12 -5.76
N HIS A 304 2.92 -5.42 -5.50
CA HIS A 304 3.87 -4.98 -6.53
C HIS A 304 3.19 -4.33 -7.74
N TRP A 305 2.75 -3.06 -7.60
CA TRP A 305 2.25 -2.23 -8.71
C TRP A 305 1.08 -2.83 -9.50
N ARG A 306 0.37 -3.80 -8.92
CA ARG A 306 -0.76 -4.50 -9.52
C ARG A 306 -1.85 -4.77 -8.50
N GLU A 307 -3.06 -4.39 -8.87
CA GLU A 307 -4.25 -4.83 -8.18
C GLU A 307 -4.56 -6.25 -8.61
N MET A 308 -4.33 -7.21 -7.70
CA MET A 308 -4.64 -8.62 -7.93
C MET A 308 -6.03 -8.93 -7.38
N TRP A 309 -7.01 -8.97 -8.27
CA TRP A 309 -8.39 -9.27 -7.91
C TRP A 309 -8.68 -10.77 -7.95
N GLY A 310 -9.63 -11.18 -7.12
CA GLY A 310 -10.18 -12.52 -7.15
C GLY A 310 -11.62 -12.60 -6.70
N ARG A 311 -12.26 -13.71 -7.09
CA ARG A 311 -13.64 -14.03 -6.81
C ARG A 311 -13.76 -14.83 -5.52
N CYS A 312 -14.72 -14.47 -4.68
CA CYS A 312 -15.04 -15.23 -3.48
C CYS A 312 -16.10 -16.26 -3.86
N GLU A 313 -15.68 -17.52 -4.05
CA GLU A 313 -16.56 -18.58 -4.55
C GLU A 313 -17.41 -19.23 -3.45
N ASP A 314 -16.90 -19.23 -2.21
CA ASP A 314 -17.57 -19.81 -1.06
C ASP A 314 -18.33 -18.73 -0.30
N LEU A 315 -19.66 -18.82 -0.30
CA LEU A 315 -20.51 -17.81 0.35
C LEU A 315 -20.62 -18.04 1.87
N ASP A 316 -20.24 -19.22 2.36
CA ASP A 316 -20.43 -19.64 3.75
C ASP A 316 -19.17 -19.41 4.61
N GLU A 317 -18.02 -19.18 3.98
CA GLU A 317 -16.77 -18.84 4.67
C GLU A 317 -16.38 -17.36 4.46
N PRO A 318 -16.08 -16.60 5.53
CA PRO A 318 -15.57 -15.24 5.40
C PRO A 318 -14.26 -15.18 4.62
N VAL A 319 -14.03 -14.04 3.96
CA VAL A 319 -12.73 -13.72 3.36
C VAL A 319 -11.73 -13.43 4.47
N THR A 320 -10.55 -14.05 4.43
CA THR A 320 -9.48 -13.80 5.40
C THR A 320 -8.25 -13.23 4.69
N GLY A 321 -7.88 -12.00 5.03
CA GLY A 321 -6.59 -11.40 4.65
C GLY A 321 -5.50 -11.68 5.68
N TYR A 322 -4.24 -11.73 5.25
CA TYR A 322 -3.08 -11.78 6.14
C TYR A 322 -2.04 -10.76 5.72
N ILE A 323 -1.44 -10.10 6.70
CA ILE A 323 -0.27 -9.22 6.48
C ILE A 323 0.96 -9.95 6.98
N GLY A 324 1.88 -10.17 6.06
CA GLY A 324 3.08 -10.95 6.25
C GLY A 324 2.94 -12.40 5.79
N LEU A 325 4.04 -12.97 5.27
CA LEU A 325 4.06 -14.37 4.86
C LEU A 325 3.93 -15.28 6.08
N THR A 326 3.00 -16.21 6.01
CA THR A 326 2.86 -17.28 6.99
C THR A 326 3.65 -18.52 6.55
N GLY A 327 4.04 -19.35 7.53
CA GLY A 327 4.53 -20.70 7.23
C GLY A 327 3.60 -21.50 6.34
N GLY A 328 2.28 -21.37 6.51
CA GLY A 328 1.30 -21.98 5.61
C GLY A 328 1.41 -21.49 4.16
N THR A 329 1.74 -20.22 3.93
CA THR A 329 1.92 -19.65 2.58
C THR A 329 3.19 -20.18 1.93
N LEU A 330 4.32 -20.13 2.66
CA LEU A 330 5.60 -20.66 2.18
C LEU A 330 5.55 -22.17 1.96
N ILE A 331 4.89 -22.91 2.85
CA ILE A 331 4.65 -24.35 2.71
C ILE A 331 3.75 -24.62 1.51
N ARG A 332 2.68 -23.85 1.29
CA ARG A 332 1.76 -24.08 0.15
C ARG A 332 2.43 -23.84 -1.20
N VAL A 333 3.20 -22.75 -1.37
CA VAL A 333 3.95 -22.50 -2.62
C VAL A 333 5.15 -23.44 -2.75
N GLY A 334 5.90 -23.62 -1.67
CA GLY A 334 7.03 -24.54 -1.63
C GLY A 334 6.62 -25.99 -1.89
N ILE A 335 5.47 -26.45 -1.40
CA ILE A 335 4.94 -27.79 -1.67
C ILE A 335 4.65 -27.99 -3.15
N GLU A 336 4.13 -27.02 -3.91
CA GLU A 336 3.85 -27.26 -5.34
C GLU A 336 5.15 -27.46 -6.16
N ASP A 337 6.23 -26.72 -5.85
CA ASP A 337 7.53 -26.90 -6.48
C ASP A 337 8.34 -28.09 -5.91
N ILE A 338 8.23 -28.37 -4.61
CA ILE A 338 8.81 -29.55 -3.93
C ILE A 338 8.03 -30.83 -4.28
N MET A 339 6.75 -30.76 -4.64
CA MET A 339 5.96 -31.91 -5.09
C MET A 339 6.52 -32.48 -6.39
N ASN A 340 7.22 -31.68 -7.19
CA ASN A 340 8.01 -32.17 -8.32
C ASN A 340 9.39 -32.74 -7.91
N LYS A 341 9.83 -32.61 -6.65
CA LYS A 341 11.17 -33.01 -6.16
C LYS A 341 11.23 -33.87 -4.88
N LYS A 342 10.09 -34.38 -4.37
CA LYS A 342 9.90 -35.29 -3.20
C LYS A 342 9.50 -34.56 -1.92
N LEU A 343 8.26 -34.80 -1.49
CA LEU A 343 7.77 -34.43 -0.16
C LEU A 343 8.52 -35.22 0.95
N PRO A 344 8.80 -34.59 2.10
CA PRO A 344 8.92 -35.32 3.36
C PRO A 344 7.58 -36.02 3.64
N GLN A 345 7.59 -37.32 3.90
CA GLN A 345 6.38 -38.14 4.03
C GLN A 345 5.47 -37.81 5.24
N ASN A 346 5.84 -36.83 6.07
CA ASN A 346 5.23 -36.59 7.38
C ASN A 346 4.81 -35.13 7.61
N LEU A 347 4.35 -34.41 6.58
CA LEU A 347 3.73 -33.11 6.81
C LEU A 347 2.36 -33.30 7.48
N PRO A 348 2.08 -32.61 8.60
CA PRO A 348 0.75 -32.58 9.21
C PRO A 348 -0.36 -32.25 8.20
N ASP A 349 -1.45 -33.02 8.19
CA ASP A 349 -2.57 -32.87 7.24
C ASP A 349 -3.21 -31.46 7.27
N ASN A 350 -3.08 -30.73 8.37
CA ASN A 350 -3.57 -29.36 8.53
C ASN A 350 -2.69 -28.29 7.85
N LEU A 351 -1.51 -28.64 7.35
CA LEU A 351 -0.61 -27.73 6.62
C LEU A 351 -0.81 -27.78 5.10
N VAL A 352 -1.56 -28.77 4.58
CA VAL A 352 -1.82 -28.92 3.14
C VAL A 352 -3.14 -28.23 2.78
N ILE A 353 -3.09 -26.92 2.55
CA ILE A 353 -4.24 -26.16 2.04
C ILE A 353 -4.38 -26.46 0.54
N LYS A 354 -5.44 -27.17 0.16
CA LYS A 354 -5.67 -27.76 -1.19
C LYS A 354 -6.05 -26.76 -2.32
N LYS A 355 -6.14 -25.46 -2.05
CA LYS A 355 -6.50 -24.47 -3.09
C LYS A 355 -5.22 -23.96 -3.76
N LYS A 356 -5.22 -23.65 -5.07
CA LYS A 356 -4.06 -23.04 -5.76
C LYS A 356 -3.80 -21.63 -5.24
N LEU A 357 -2.54 -21.23 -5.06
CA LEU A 357 -2.19 -19.82 -4.84
C LEU A 357 -2.01 -19.12 -6.19
N PRO A 358 -2.34 -17.83 -6.28
CA PRO A 358 -2.50 -17.12 -7.54
C PRO A 358 -1.22 -16.48 -8.09
N TYR A 359 -0.07 -16.79 -7.51
CA TYR A 359 1.12 -15.99 -7.70
C TYR A 359 1.93 -16.43 -8.92
N ASP A 360 1.36 -16.28 -10.12
CA ASP A 360 2.03 -16.65 -11.38
C ASP A 360 3.28 -15.79 -11.66
N LEU A 361 3.42 -14.63 -11.00
CA LEU A 361 4.62 -13.77 -11.05
C LEU A 361 5.52 -13.85 -9.81
N LEU A 362 5.03 -14.40 -8.68
CA LEU A 362 5.90 -14.70 -7.53
C LEU A 362 6.51 -16.11 -7.60
N LEU A 363 6.22 -16.88 -8.64
CA LEU A 363 6.89 -18.16 -8.86
C LEU A 363 8.41 -18.02 -8.99
N GLU A 364 9.00 -16.83 -9.07
CA GLU A 364 10.44 -16.67 -8.82
C GLU A 364 10.76 -16.11 -7.44
N PHE A 365 10.09 -15.05 -6.94
CA PHE A 365 10.39 -14.53 -5.60
C PHE A 365 9.98 -15.52 -4.49
N VAL A 366 8.71 -15.89 -4.41
CA VAL A 366 8.23 -16.85 -3.41
C VAL A 366 8.86 -18.22 -3.63
N LYS A 367 9.21 -18.60 -4.86
CA LYS A 367 10.01 -19.81 -5.10
C LYS A 367 11.44 -19.70 -4.61
N ARG A 368 12.13 -18.56 -4.82
CA ARG A 368 13.46 -18.32 -4.26
C ARG A 368 13.41 -18.33 -2.73
N GLU A 369 12.42 -17.69 -2.14
CA GLU A 369 12.19 -17.70 -0.70
C GLU A 369 11.84 -19.11 -0.21
N ALA A 370 11.00 -19.86 -0.93
CA ALA A 370 10.64 -21.25 -0.60
C ALA A 370 11.81 -22.23 -0.80
N ASP A 371 12.64 -22.06 -1.83
CA ASP A 371 13.86 -22.84 -2.07
C ASP A 371 14.91 -22.51 -1.01
N ALA A 372 15.12 -21.23 -0.69
CA ALA A 372 15.97 -20.81 0.41
C ALA A 372 15.48 -21.40 1.73
N PHE A 373 14.18 -21.31 2.00
CA PHE A 373 13.52 -21.87 3.17
C PHE A 373 13.66 -23.40 3.24
N ALA A 374 13.43 -24.12 2.15
CA ALA A 374 13.55 -25.58 2.10
C ALA A 374 14.95 -26.06 2.47
N ASN A 375 15.97 -25.29 2.08
CA ASN A 375 17.39 -25.55 2.34
C ASN A 375 17.88 -25.06 3.71
N GLN A 376 17.05 -24.41 4.52
CA GLN A 376 17.36 -24.06 5.90
C GLN A 376 17.26 -25.27 6.84
N ASP A 377 18.05 -25.27 7.91
CA ASP A 377 17.85 -26.20 9.02
C ASP A 377 16.56 -25.87 9.81
N ASP A 378 16.08 -26.81 10.62
CA ASP A 378 14.79 -26.67 11.31
C ASP A 378 14.75 -25.46 12.26
N ASN A 379 15.88 -25.08 12.87
CA ASN A 379 15.96 -23.89 13.73
C ASN A 379 15.87 -22.61 12.89
N ALA A 380 16.54 -22.57 11.74
CA ALA A 380 16.47 -21.45 10.80
C ALA A 380 15.08 -21.33 10.14
N LYS A 381 14.38 -22.44 9.93
CA LYS A 381 12.99 -22.45 9.45
C LYS A 381 12.03 -21.88 10.48
N ASP A 382 12.10 -22.33 11.73
CA ASP A 382 11.28 -21.79 12.83
C ASP A 382 11.49 -20.28 13.01
N VAL A 383 12.71 -19.82 12.73
CA VAL A 383 13.06 -18.40 12.73
C VAL A 383 12.49 -17.68 11.51
N THR A 384 12.63 -18.19 10.28
CA THR A 384 12.08 -17.56 9.07
C THR A 384 10.55 -17.51 9.08
N LEU A 385 9.89 -18.53 9.65
CA LEU A 385 8.45 -18.56 9.88
C LEU A 385 8.01 -17.80 11.14
N GLY A 386 8.99 -17.27 11.89
CA GLY A 386 8.73 -16.41 13.03
C GLY A 386 7.92 -15.19 12.58
N PRO A 387 6.85 -14.83 13.31
CA PRO A 387 6.09 -13.60 13.05
C PRO A 387 7.03 -12.40 12.86
N GLY A 388 6.79 -11.57 11.83
CA GLY A 388 7.56 -10.37 11.52
C GLY A 388 8.74 -10.50 10.54
N ASN A 389 9.20 -11.69 10.19
CA ASN A 389 10.40 -11.83 9.34
C ASN A 389 10.15 -11.74 7.82
N GLN A 390 8.89 -11.75 7.40
CA GLN A 390 8.43 -11.55 6.01
C GLN A 390 7.16 -10.69 6.02
N ALA A 391 7.21 -9.57 6.73
CA ALA A 391 6.06 -8.74 7.10
C ALA A 391 5.32 -8.07 5.93
N HIS A 392 5.83 -8.21 4.69
CA HIS A 392 5.48 -7.32 3.58
C HIS A 392 4.65 -7.91 2.45
N VAL A 393 4.03 -9.09 2.64
CA VAL A 393 3.22 -9.68 1.56
C VAL A 393 1.77 -9.81 2.02
N PRO A 394 0.83 -9.01 1.46
CA PRO A 394 -0.58 -9.19 1.71
C PRO A 394 -1.07 -10.44 0.98
N THR A 395 -1.80 -11.30 1.68
CA THR A 395 -2.37 -12.52 1.09
C THR A 395 -3.84 -12.64 1.41
N LEU A 396 -4.62 -13.28 0.52
CA LEU A 396 -6.04 -13.56 0.73
C LEU A 396 -6.28 -15.07 0.69
N ASN A 397 -7.09 -15.55 1.65
CA ASN A 397 -7.70 -16.87 1.66
C ASN A 397 -9.18 -16.76 1.26
N ASN A 398 -9.74 -17.88 0.78
CA ASN A 398 -11.11 -17.98 0.27
C ASN A 398 -11.42 -17.07 -0.93
N VAL A 399 -10.38 -16.77 -1.69
CA VAL A 399 -10.43 -15.98 -2.92
C VAL A 399 -9.76 -16.79 -4.03
N VAL A 400 -10.45 -16.96 -5.14
CA VAL A 400 -9.91 -17.52 -6.39
C VAL A 400 -9.54 -16.35 -7.27
N PHE A 401 -8.24 -16.07 -7.35
CA PHE A 401 -7.76 -14.96 -8.16
C PHE A 401 -7.85 -15.28 -9.64
N ASP A 402 -8.08 -14.22 -10.40
CA ASP A 402 -8.01 -14.26 -11.84
C ASP A 402 -6.86 -13.33 -12.27
N PRO A 403 -5.77 -13.87 -12.83
CA PRO A 403 -4.62 -13.05 -13.24
C PRO A 403 -4.97 -12.07 -14.37
N MET A 404 -6.14 -12.23 -15.01
CA MET A 404 -6.64 -11.32 -16.03
C MET A 404 -7.50 -10.19 -15.43
N LEU A 405 -7.97 -10.28 -14.18
CA LEU A 405 -8.74 -9.22 -13.54
C LEU A 405 -7.78 -8.17 -12.94
N VAL A 406 -7.47 -7.15 -13.73
CA VAL A 406 -6.79 -5.94 -13.23
C VAL A 406 -7.81 -4.87 -12.84
N GLY A 407 -7.44 -3.93 -11.96
CA GLY A 407 -8.34 -2.89 -11.45
C GLY A 407 -9.13 -2.09 -12.48
N LYS A 408 -8.58 -1.93 -13.68
CA LYS A 408 -9.30 -1.29 -14.80
C LYS A 408 -10.40 -2.19 -15.34
N ASP A 409 -10.18 -3.49 -15.47
CA ASP A 409 -11.10 -4.46 -16.06
C ASP A 409 -12.29 -4.72 -15.14
N VAL A 410 -12.07 -4.74 -13.82
CA VAL A 410 -13.14 -4.96 -12.83
C VAL A 410 -14.21 -3.86 -12.89
N ARG A 411 -13.87 -2.61 -13.25
CA ARG A 411 -14.86 -1.52 -13.40
C ARG A 411 -15.79 -1.69 -14.62
N TYR A 412 -15.45 -2.54 -15.59
CA TYR A 412 -16.18 -2.69 -16.85
C TYR A 412 -16.88 -4.06 -17.01
N GLU A 413 -16.70 -4.98 -16.05
CA GLU A 413 -17.59 -6.15 -15.85
C GLU A 413 -18.80 -5.75 -14.99
#